data_AF-A0A1H0PTL2-F1
#
_entry.id   AF-A0A1H0PTL2-F1
#
_cell.length_a   1.000
_cell.length_b   1.000
_cell.length_c   1.000
_cell.angle_alpha   90.00
_cell.angle_beta   90.00
_cell.angle_gamma   90.00
#
_symmetry.space_group_name_H-M   'P 1'
#
loop_
_entity.id
_entity.type
_entity.pdbx_description
1 polymer ?
#
loop_
_entity_poly.entity_id
_entity_poly.type
_entity_poly.pdbx_seq_one_letter_code
_entity_poly.pdbx_strand_id
1 'polypeptide(L)'
;MGALVLACGNQADTEALFDVDAEVREVAAKPAKSVVDPLLRGLGGRRLVVHGTDADLAAIVLRIMRLDLLGGTAVGFVPAERSVIPKLWGIPADPEQAARVAVAGEVDPIPLIRDDAGGVLLGVGVLRSVRGVAYCDDATVLRGRASRVEVTPDPQGGEGLIVRVIHRGLLRNRVETTRGRAFQVGCLPVIPESDGVTYKRDVSRWTWYRHTADLRVIRGAI
;
A
#
# COMPACT_ATOMS: atom_id res chain seq x y z
N MET A 1 -13.35 15.59 -16.44
CA MET A 1 -11.88 15.42 -16.43
C MET A 1 -11.68 13.93 -16.20
N GLY A 2 -11.49 13.15 -17.27
CA GLY A 2 -11.69 11.70 -17.23
C GLY A 2 -10.68 10.93 -16.37
N ALA A 3 -10.94 9.65 -16.16
CA ALA A 3 -10.02 8.73 -15.47
C ALA A 3 -9.31 7.80 -16.47
N LEU A 4 -8.09 7.39 -16.14
CA LEU A 4 -7.39 6.26 -16.77
C LEU A 4 -7.41 5.10 -15.78
N VAL A 5 -8.07 4.00 -16.16
CA VAL A 5 -8.15 2.76 -15.39
C VAL A 5 -7.11 1.78 -15.92
N LEU A 6 -6.24 1.29 -15.05
CA LEU A 6 -5.32 0.19 -15.34
C LEU A 6 -5.89 -1.10 -14.76
N ALA A 7 -6.41 -1.96 -15.64
CA ALA A 7 -6.96 -3.27 -15.30
C ALA A 7 -5.82 -4.31 -15.27
N CYS A 8 -5.33 -4.64 -14.07
CA CYS A 8 -4.11 -5.41 -13.90
C CYS A 8 -4.39 -6.92 -13.83
N GLY A 9 -3.74 -7.71 -14.67
CA GLY A 9 -3.88 -9.17 -14.68
C GLY A 9 -5.10 -9.68 -15.46
N ASN A 10 -5.60 -8.87 -16.41
CA ASN A 10 -6.77 -9.18 -17.25
C ASN A 10 -8.03 -9.45 -16.39
N GLN A 11 -8.39 -8.47 -15.56
CA GLN A 11 -9.57 -8.56 -14.70
C GLN A 11 -10.85 -8.60 -15.54
N ALA A 12 -11.59 -9.70 -15.43
CA ALA A 12 -12.90 -9.85 -16.05
C ALA A 12 -13.85 -8.73 -15.60
N ASP A 13 -14.79 -8.37 -16.47
CA ASP A 13 -15.87 -7.42 -16.20
C ASP A 13 -15.42 -6.00 -15.79
N THR A 14 -14.14 -5.65 -16.05
CA THR A 14 -13.64 -4.30 -15.73
C THR A 14 -14.43 -3.21 -16.45
N GLU A 15 -14.75 -3.41 -17.73
CA GLU A 15 -15.55 -2.43 -18.50
C GLU A 15 -16.96 -2.25 -17.94
N ALA A 16 -17.53 -3.25 -17.24
CA ALA A 16 -18.84 -3.12 -16.62
C ALA A 16 -18.81 -2.30 -15.31
N LEU A 17 -17.65 -2.26 -14.64
CA LEU A 17 -17.45 -1.52 -13.38
C LEU A 17 -17.24 -0.01 -13.58
N PHE A 18 -16.71 0.38 -14.74
CA PHE A 18 -16.34 1.76 -15.04
C PHE A 18 -17.26 2.33 -16.13
N ASP A 19 -17.80 3.53 -15.90
CA ASP A 19 -18.69 4.17 -16.86
C ASP A 19 -17.92 4.76 -18.07
N VAL A 20 -18.67 5.42 -18.96
CA VAL A 20 -18.17 5.97 -20.22
C VAL A 20 -17.13 7.11 -20.07
N ASP A 21 -16.92 7.70 -18.90
CA ASP A 21 -15.93 8.78 -18.67
C ASP A 21 -14.56 8.24 -18.16
N ALA A 22 -14.37 6.91 -18.22
CA ALA A 22 -13.13 6.23 -17.88
C ALA A 22 -12.51 5.50 -19.10
N GLU A 23 -11.26 5.81 -19.41
CA GLU A 23 -10.46 5.03 -20.36
C GLU A 23 -9.89 3.79 -19.66
N VAL A 24 -10.32 2.60 -20.07
CA VAL A 24 -9.79 1.33 -19.53
C VAL A 24 -8.62 0.84 -20.37
N ARG A 25 -7.53 0.46 -19.70
CA ARG A 25 -6.35 -0.18 -20.29
C ARG A 25 -6.02 -1.46 -19.55
N GLU A 26 -6.13 -2.58 -20.25
CA GLU A 26 -5.65 -3.87 -19.74
C GLU A 26 -4.13 -3.91 -19.72
N VAL A 27 -3.58 -4.35 -18.60
CA VAL A 27 -2.14 -4.53 -18.40
C VAL A 27 -1.88 -5.84 -17.66
N ALA A 28 -0.69 -6.41 -17.85
CA ALA A 28 -0.29 -7.60 -17.10
C ALA A 28 -0.23 -7.31 -15.58
N ALA A 29 -0.40 -8.35 -14.76
CA ALA A 29 -0.16 -8.26 -13.32
C ALA A 29 1.27 -7.81 -13.04
N LYS A 30 1.44 -6.95 -12.03
CA LYS A 30 2.66 -6.20 -11.67
C LYS A 30 3.29 -5.59 -12.92
N PRO A 31 2.59 -4.66 -13.58
CA PRO A 31 2.94 -4.22 -14.92
C PRO A 31 4.35 -3.62 -14.97
N ALA A 32 5.08 -3.94 -16.04
CA ALA A 32 6.46 -3.50 -16.20
C ALA A 32 6.56 -1.99 -16.41
N LYS A 33 7.71 -1.40 -16.05
CA LYS A 33 7.99 0.04 -16.24
C LYS A 33 7.81 0.52 -17.69
N SER A 34 8.09 -0.33 -18.67
CA SER A 34 7.93 -0.01 -20.09
C SER A 34 6.47 0.21 -20.49
N VAL A 35 5.53 -0.37 -19.74
CA VAL A 35 4.08 -0.21 -19.94
C VAL A 35 3.57 0.96 -19.11
N VAL A 36 3.95 1.03 -17.83
CA VAL A 36 3.38 2.01 -16.89
C VAL A 36 3.94 3.42 -17.11
N ASP A 37 5.25 3.58 -17.36
CA ASP A 37 5.86 4.92 -17.41
C ASP A 37 5.30 5.80 -18.53
N PRO A 38 5.09 5.31 -19.78
CA PRO A 38 4.46 6.13 -20.82
C PRO A 38 3.03 6.55 -20.46
N LEU A 39 2.24 5.67 -19.84
CA LEU A 39 0.88 5.95 -19.41
C LEU A 39 0.84 7.04 -18.33
N LEU A 40 1.73 6.96 -17.34
CA LEU A 40 1.83 7.97 -16.29
C LEU A 40 2.25 9.34 -16.83
N ARG A 41 3.21 9.39 -17.77
CA ARG A 41 3.61 10.67 -18.42
C ARG A 41 2.49 11.24 -19.29
N GLY A 42 1.70 10.38 -19.94
CA GLY A 42 0.54 10.75 -20.75
C GLY A 42 -0.76 10.92 -19.96
N LEU A 43 -0.72 10.89 -18.62
CA LEU A 43 -1.93 10.98 -17.80
C LEU A 43 -2.60 12.35 -17.97
N GLY A 44 -1.83 13.42 -18.18
CA GLY A 44 -2.37 14.74 -18.55
C GLY A 44 -3.30 15.33 -17.48
N GLY A 45 -2.98 15.11 -16.20
CA GLY A 45 -3.79 15.54 -15.06
C GLY A 45 -5.02 14.67 -14.78
N ARG A 46 -5.34 13.69 -15.64
CA ARG A 46 -6.41 12.71 -15.37
C ARG A 46 -6.16 11.96 -14.06
N ARG A 47 -7.24 11.43 -13.50
CA ARG A 47 -7.16 10.54 -12.33
C ARG A 47 -6.64 9.18 -12.79
N LEU A 48 -5.79 8.55 -11.98
CA LEU A 48 -5.34 7.19 -12.22
C LEU A 48 -6.13 6.25 -11.31
N VAL A 49 -6.76 5.23 -11.89
CA VAL A 49 -7.42 4.17 -11.13
C VAL A 49 -6.69 2.87 -11.39
N VAL A 50 -6.38 2.12 -10.33
CA VAL A 50 -5.84 0.77 -10.44
C VAL A 50 -6.94 -0.21 -10.06
N HIS A 51 -7.33 -1.08 -11.00
CA HIS A 51 -8.17 -2.23 -10.74
C HIS A 51 -7.28 -3.47 -10.71
N GLY A 52 -7.02 -4.05 -9.53
CA GLY A 52 -6.03 -5.12 -9.39
C GLY A 52 -5.76 -5.56 -7.95
N THR A 53 -4.69 -6.31 -7.74
CA THR A 53 -4.20 -6.75 -6.43
C THR A 53 -3.41 -5.67 -5.72
N ASP A 54 -3.14 -5.85 -4.42
CA ASP A 54 -2.28 -4.93 -3.65
C ASP A 54 -0.87 -4.83 -4.25
N ALA A 55 -0.37 -5.92 -4.83
CA ALA A 55 0.93 -5.96 -5.49
C ALA A 55 0.96 -5.17 -6.80
N ASP A 56 -0.15 -5.14 -7.54
CA ASP A 56 -0.28 -4.34 -8.78
C ASP A 56 -0.26 -2.85 -8.46
N LEU A 57 -1.05 -2.46 -7.47
CA LEU A 57 -1.09 -1.10 -6.95
C LEU A 57 0.30 -0.66 -6.44
N ALA A 58 0.97 -1.49 -5.64
CA ALA A 58 2.32 -1.21 -5.15
C ALA A 58 3.33 -1.04 -6.31
N ALA A 59 3.25 -1.87 -7.35
CA ALA A 59 4.11 -1.75 -8.52
C ALA A 59 3.91 -0.40 -9.25
N ILE A 60 2.66 0.04 -9.42
CA ILE A 60 2.30 1.30 -10.09
C ILE A 60 2.69 2.51 -9.23
N VAL A 61 2.35 2.52 -7.94
CA VAL A 61 2.73 3.60 -7.01
C VAL A 61 4.25 3.75 -6.92
N LEU A 62 5.00 2.65 -6.94
CA LEU A 62 6.45 2.69 -7.01
C LEU A 62 6.96 3.37 -8.30
N ARG A 63 6.25 3.26 -9.43
CA ARG A 63 6.57 4.01 -10.65
C ARG A 63 6.25 5.50 -10.51
N ILE A 64 5.09 5.85 -9.96
CA ILE A 64 4.70 7.25 -9.67
C ILE A 64 5.78 7.94 -8.84
N MET A 65 6.21 7.30 -7.75
CA MET A 65 7.29 7.82 -6.89
C MET A 65 8.62 7.94 -7.65
N ARG A 66 9.02 6.94 -8.43
CA ARG A 66 10.29 6.97 -9.20
C ARG A 66 10.30 8.01 -10.33
N LEU A 67 9.14 8.45 -10.77
CA LEU A 67 8.98 9.50 -11.78
C LEU A 67 8.73 10.89 -11.17
N ASP A 68 8.77 11.00 -9.84
CA ASP A 68 8.49 12.24 -9.11
C ASP A 68 7.08 12.80 -9.37
N LEU A 69 6.10 11.90 -9.50
CA LEU A 69 4.70 12.24 -9.84
C LEU A 69 3.75 12.24 -8.63
N LEU A 70 4.24 12.00 -7.41
CA LEU A 70 3.40 11.88 -6.20
C LEU A 70 2.56 13.14 -5.94
N GLY A 71 3.12 14.32 -6.18
CA GLY A 71 2.42 15.59 -5.95
C GLY A 71 1.29 15.87 -6.94
N GLY A 72 1.30 15.22 -8.12
CA GLY A 72 0.37 15.50 -9.21
C GLY A 72 -0.60 14.37 -9.56
N THR A 73 -0.31 13.13 -9.16
CA THR A 73 -1.13 11.96 -9.53
C THR A 73 -2.06 11.56 -8.39
N ALA A 74 -3.37 11.74 -8.59
CA ALA A 74 -4.39 11.16 -7.72
C ALA A 74 -4.63 9.68 -8.09
N VAL A 75 -4.59 8.80 -7.09
CA VAL A 75 -4.67 7.33 -7.25
C VAL A 75 -5.94 6.79 -6.60
N GLY A 76 -6.85 6.26 -7.41
CA GLY A 76 -7.97 5.43 -6.98
C GLY A 76 -7.60 3.95 -7.02
N PHE A 77 -8.24 3.14 -6.19
CA PHE A 77 -8.01 1.70 -6.13
C PHE A 77 -9.32 0.94 -6.05
N VAL A 78 -9.48 -0.04 -6.94
CA VAL A 78 -10.56 -1.04 -6.90
C VAL A 78 -9.88 -2.41 -6.74
N PRO A 79 -10.12 -3.12 -5.64
CA PRO A 79 -9.46 -4.39 -5.40
C PRO A 79 -10.07 -5.50 -6.26
N ALA A 80 -9.23 -6.22 -7.00
CA ALA A 80 -9.64 -7.39 -7.78
C ALA A 80 -9.82 -8.66 -6.92
N GLU A 81 -9.25 -8.66 -5.71
CA GLU A 81 -9.31 -9.76 -4.76
C GLU A 81 -9.39 -9.23 -3.32
N ARG A 82 -9.34 -10.11 -2.32
CA ARG A 82 -9.37 -9.69 -0.92
C ARG A 82 -8.16 -8.80 -0.60
N SER A 83 -8.44 -7.55 -0.30
CA SER A 83 -7.43 -6.54 0.06
C SER A 83 -7.68 -5.95 1.45
N VAL A 84 -6.60 -5.56 2.14
CA VAL A 84 -6.68 -4.77 3.38
C VAL A 84 -6.70 -3.26 3.11
N ILE A 85 -6.29 -2.83 1.91
CA ILE A 85 -6.12 -1.44 1.52
C ILE A 85 -7.44 -0.66 1.54
N PRO A 86 -8.59 -1.18 1.02
CA PRO A 86 -9.85 -0.44 1.06
C PRO A 86 -10.24 -0.02 2.47
N LYS A 87 -10.10 -0.91 3.45
CA LYS A 87 -10.37 -0.60 4.85
C LYS A 87 -9.42 0.46 5.41
N LEU A 88 -8.13 0.37 5.06
CA LEU A 88 -7.13 1.34 5.51
C LEU A 88 -7.38 2.73 4.90
N TRP A 89 -7.73 2.77 3.62
CA TRP A 89 -7.92 4.00 2.86
C TRP A 89 -9.34 4.58 2.99
N GLY A 90 -10.28 3.85 3.59
CA GLY A 90 -11.68 4.27 3.71
C GLY A 90 -12.46 4.16 2.39
N ILE A 91 -12.07 3.23 1.52
CA ILE A 91 -12.77 2.92 0.27
C ILE A 91 -13.91 1.93 0.57
N PRO A 92 -15.10 2.09 -0.04
CA PRO A 92 -16.19 1.13 0.08
C PRO A 92 -15.76 -0.31 -0.27
N ALA A 93 -16.34 -1.29 0.42
CA ALA A 93 -16.07 -2.70 0.15
C ALA A 93 -16.81 -3.24 -1.09
N ASP A 94 -17.90 -2.58 -1.47
CA ASP A 94 -18.67 -2.89 -2.67
C ASP A 94 -17.91 -2.42 -3.93
N PRO A 95 -17.64 -3.30 -4.91
CA PRO A 95 -16.83 -2.96 -6.09
C PRO A 95 -17.39 -1.81 -6.94
N GLU A 96 -18.71 -1.73 -7.12
CA GLU A 96 -19.34 -0.66 -7.90
C GLU A 96 -19.22 0.69 -7.19
N GLN A 97 -19.44 0.73 -5.87
CA GLN A 97 -19.17 1.92 -5.07
C GLN A 97 -17.69 2.30 -5.07
N ALA A 98 -16.79 1.33 -4.94
CA ALA A 98 -15.35 1.57 -4.99
C ALA A 98 -14.92 2.16 -6.35
N ALA A 99 -15.47 1.66 -7.46
CA ALA A 99 -15.22 2.18 -8.80
C ALA A 99 -15.73 3.62 -8.95
N ARG A 100 -16.96 3.92 -8.50
CA ARG A 100 -17.49 5.30 -8.48
C ARG A 100 -16.61 6.24 -7.65
N VAL A 101 -16.17 5.82 -6.46
CA VAL A 101 -15.26 6.61 -5.62
C VAL A 101 -13.92 6.80 -6.33
N ALA A 102 -13.34 5.75 -6.90
CA ALA A 102 -12.03 5.82 -7.55
C ALA A 102 -12.01 6.82 -8.72
N VAL A 103 -13.13 6.98 -9.43
CA VAL A 103 -13.25 7.93 -10.55
C VAL A 103 -13.60 9.33 -10.08
N ALA A 104 -14.52 9.50 -9.12
CA ALA A 104 -15.12 10.79 -8.80
C ALA A 104 -14.84 11.34 -7.39
N GLY A 105 -14.34 10.52 -6.47
CA GLY A 105 -14.19 10.84 -5.05
C GLY A 105 -13.22 11.98 -4.75
N GLU A 106 -13.13 12.35 -3.48
CA GLU A 106 -12.19 13.38 -3.01
C GLU A 106 -10.76 12.85 -2.97
N VAL A 107 -9.79 13.77 -3.06
CA VAL A 107 -8.36 13.41 -3.03
C VAL A 107 -7.76 13.80 -1.70
N ASP A 108 -7.28 12.80 -0.96
CA ASP A 108 -6.68 12.98 0.35
C ASP A 108 -5.25 12.43 0.42
N PRO A 109 -4.38 13.03 1.24
CA PRO A 109 -3.04 12.51 1.46
C PRO A 109 -3.06 11.30 2.40
N ILE A 110 -2.32 10.25 2.05
CA ILE A 110 -1.99 9.12 2.93
C ILE A 110 -0.47 8.98 2.99
N PRO A 111 0.15 8.74 4.17
CA PRO A 111 1.58 8.51 4.28
C PRO A 111 2.04 7.39 3.34
N LEU A 112 2.97 7.71 2.44
CA LEU A 112 3.62 6.69 1.62
C LEU A 112 4.75 6.07 2.43
N ILE A 113 4.65 4.76 2.70
CA ILE A 113 5.71 4.05 3.42
C ILE A 113 6.67 3.39 2.44
N ARG A 114 7.94 3.40 2.78
CA ARG A 114 9.07 2.85 2.04
C ARG A 114 9.77 1.78 2.85
N ASP A 115 10.49 0.90 2.16
CA ASP A 115 11.43 -0.01 2.79
C ASP A 115 12.87 0.24 2.34
N ASP A 116 13.83 -0.37 3.04
CA ASP A 116 15.27 -0.29 2.72
C ASP A 116 15.69 -1.16 1.52
N ALA A 117 14.80 -2.00 0.99
CA ALA A 117 14.97 -2.70 -0.28
C ALA A 117 14.49 -1.90 -1.50
N GLY A 118 13.96 -0.69 -1.28
CA GLY A 118 13.52 0.23 -2.31
C GLY A 118 12.07 0.03 -2.77
N GLY A 119 11.26 -0.74 -2.03
CA GLY A 119 9.83 -0.93 -2.23
C GLY A 119 8.96 0.12 -1.52
N VAL A 120 7.66 0.04 -1.76
CA VAL A 120 6.62 0.83 -1.08
C VAL A 120 5.72 -0.12 -0.29
N LEU A 121 5.10 0.42 0.75
CA LEU A 121 4.10 -0.29 1.55
C LEU A 121 2.83 0.58 1.62
N LEU A 122 1.72 0.03 1.15
CA LEU A 122 0.44 0.73 0.98
C LEU A 122 -0.65 0.21 1.91
N GLY A 123 -0.58 -1.07 2.29
CA GLY A 123 -1.53 -1.76 3.15
C GLY A 123 -0.88 -2.27 4.43
N VAL A 124 -0.16 -3.39 4.35
CA VAL A 124 0.43 -4.04 5.54
C VAL A 124 1.77 -4.73 5.25
N GLY A 125 2.76 -4.36 6.05
CA GLY A 125 4.05 -5.01 6.16
C GLY A 125 4.02 -6.02 7.29
N VAL A 126 4.58 -7.21 7.08
CA VAL A 126 4.50 -8.31 8.03
C VAL A 126 5.85 -8.97 8.22
N LEU A 127 6.24 -9.13 9.47
CA LEU A 127 7.32 -10.00 9.89
C LEU A 127 6.74 -11.09 10.81
N ARG A 128 6.94 -12.36 10.48
CA ARG A 128 6.42 -13.51 11.26
C ARG A 128 7.53 -14.12 12.11
N SER A 129 7.17 -14.61 13.29
CA SER A 129 8.08 -15.33 14.21
C SER A 129 9.37 -14.56 14.53
N VAL A 130 9.25 -13.24 14.76
CA VAL A 130 10.38 -12.33 14.96
C VAL A 130 11.06 -12.60 16.29
N ARG A 131 12.39 -12.73 16.27
CA ARG A 131 13.22 -12.69 17.48
C ARG A 131 14.35 -11.69 17.32
N GLY A 132 14.32 -10.61 18.09
CA GLY A 132 15.30 -9.54 17.95
C GLY A 132 14.97 -8.32 18.81
N VAL A 133 15.46 -7.17 18.34
CA VAL A 133 15.17 -5.86 18.90
C VAL A 133 14.61 -4.99 17.79
N ALA A 134 13.48 -4.32 18.06
CA ALA A 134 12.87 -3.40 17.12
C ALA A 134 12.56 -2.06 17.79
N TYR A 135 12.66 -1.01 16.98
CA TYR A 135 12.44 0.37 17.35
C TYR A 135 11.37 0.98 16.45
N CYS A 136 10.56 1.87 17.01
CA CYS A 136 9.71 2.79 16.27
C CYS A 136 10.10 4.20 16.69
N ASP A 137 10.71 4.97 15.79
CA ASP A 137 11.46 6.18 16.10
C ASP A 137 12.43 5.95 17.30
N ASP A 138 12.23 6.63 18.42
CA ASP A 138 13.04 6.49 19.65
C ASP A 138 12.51 5.40 20.61
N ALA A 139 11.28 4.92 20.41
CA ALA A 139 10.66 3.91 21.27
C ALA A 139 11.18 2.51 20.94
N THR A 140 11.62 1.76 21.96
CA THR A 140 11.87 0.32 21.80
C THR A 140 10.53 -0.44 21.83
N VAL A 141 10.07 -0.95 20.69
CA VAL A 141 8.78 -1.64 20.56
C VAL A 141 8.88 -3.17 20.68
N LEU A 142 10.08 -3.74 20.54
CA LEU A 142 10.31 -5.16 20.76
C LEU A 142 11.69 -5.40 21.37
N ARG A 143 11.76 -6.19 22.44
CA ARG A 143 12.96 -6.90 22.88
C ARG A 143 12.60 -8.37 23.11
N GLY A 144 13.23 -9.27 22.36
CA GLY A 144 12.98 -10.71 22.47
C GLY A 144 12.11 -11.23 21.35
N ARG A 145 11.00 -11.92 21.68
CA ARG A 145 10.19 -12.68 20.71
C ARG A 145 8.81 -12.07 20.51
N ALA A 146 8.39 -11.97 19.25
CA ALA A 146 7.01 -11.70 18.85
C ALA A 146 6.54 -12.77 17.86
N SER A 147 5.25 -13.11 17.92
CA SER A 147 4.65 -14.02 16.94
C SER A 147 4.50 -13.36 15.58
N ARG A 148 4.21 -12.05 15.57
CA ARG A 148 4.09 -11.23 14.38
C ARG A 148 4.39 -9.78 14.73
N VAL A 149 5.02 -9.06 13.80
CA VAL A 149 5.04 -7.60 13.77
C VAL A 149 4.30 -7.18 12.50
N GLU A 150 3.31 -6.31 12.63
CA GLU A 150 2.61 -5.69 11.52
C GLU A 150 2.94 -4.20 11.49
N VAL A 151 3.17 -3.66 10.30
CA VAL A 151 3.34 -2.22 10.09
C VAL A 151 2.34 -1.80 9.02
N THR A 152 1.60 -0.72 9.25
CA THR A 152 0.71 -0.11 8.25
C THR A 152 1.03 1.38 8.12
N PRO A 153 0.73 2.02 7.00
CA PRO A 153 0.54 3.47 6.97
C PRO A 153 -0.46 3.91 8.06
N ASP A 154 -0.31 5.11 8.60
CA ASP A 154 -1.31 5.74 9.47
C ASP A 154 -2.43 6.35 8.60
N PRO A 155 -3.65 5.79 8.62
CA PRO A 155 -4.74 6.24 7.76
C PRO A 155 -5.27 7.63 8.12
N GLN A 156 -4.93 8.14 9.30
CA GLN A 156 -5.27 9.50 9.74
C GLN A 156 -4.20 10.52 9.35
N GLY A 157 -3.16 10.11 8.60
CA GLY A 157 -2.11 11.01 8.15
C GLY A 157 -1.15 11.47 9.25
N GLY A 158 -1.13 10.77 10.40
CA GLY A 158 -0.33 11.09 11.59
C GLY A 158 1.18 11.07 11.36
N GLU A 159 1.94 10.44 12.27
CA GLU A 159 3.42 10.47 12.17
C GLU A 159 3.93 9.76 10.91
N GLY A 160 3.27 8.69 10.51
CA GLY A 160 3.51 8.03 9.23
C GLY A 160 3.04 6.59 9.22
N LEU A 161 3.48 5.81 10.19
CA LEU A 161 3.17 4.39 10.30
C LEU A 161 2.67 4.00 11.69
N ILE A 162 1.95 2.88 11.74
CA ILE A 162 1.47 2.23 12.95
C ILE A 162 2.12 0.85 13.01
N VAL A 163 2.88 0.61 14.08
CA VAL A 163 3.49 -0.68 14.40
C VAL A 163 2.60 -1.43 15.38
N ARG A 164 2.31 -2.69 15.10
CA ARG A 164 1.62 -3.62 16.00
C ARG A 164 2.50 -4.83 16.27
N VAL A 165 2.93 -4.99 17.51
CA VAL A 165 3.71 -6.15 17.96
C VAL A 165 2.75 -7.14 18.63
N ILE A 166 2.66 -8.34 18.07
CA ILE A 166 1.73 -9.38 18.52
C ILE A 166 2.50 -10.50 19.23
N HIS A 167 2.21 -10.69 20.51
CA HIS A 167 2.72 -11.79 21.33
C HIS A 167 1.63 -12.85 21.51
N ARG A 168 1.93 -14.08 21.10
CA ARG A 168 1.01 -15.21 21.26
C ARG A 168 0.99 -15.62 22.73
N GLY A 169 -0.19 -15.57 23.34
CA GLY A 169 -0.46 -16.06 24.70
C GLY A 169 -1.26 -17.37 24.67
N LEU A 170 -1.43 -17.99 25.85
CA LEU A 170 -2.19 -19.24 25.99
C LEU A 170 -3.70 -19.06 25.82
N LEU A 171 -4.25 -17.92 26.26
CA LEU A 171 -5.70 -17.62 26.21
C LEU A 171 -6.05 -16.53 25.19
N ARG A 172 -5.23 -15.48 25.09
CA ARG A 172 -5.42 -14.36 24.16
C ARG A 172 -4.06 -13.81 23.72
N ASN A 173 -4.01 -13.29 22.50
CA ASN A 173 -2.84 -12.57 22.02
C ASN A 173 -2.74 -11.19 22.71
N ARG A 174 -1.54 -10.84 23.17
CA ARG A 174 -1.22 -9.47 23.59
C ARG A 174 -0.77 -8.70 22.36
N VAL A 175 -1.33 -7.51 22.15
CA VAL A 175 -0.98 -6.63 21.03
C VAL A 175 -0.55 -5.28 21.60
N GLU A 176 0.66 -4.85 21.26
CA GLU A 176 1.19 -3.54 21.60
C GLU A 176 1.24 -2.70 20.33
N THR A 177 0.74 -1.46 20.41
CA THR A 177 0.64 -0.57 19.26
C THR A 177 1.48 0.68 19.50
N THR A 178 2.23 1.11 18.50
CA THR A 178 3.07 2.30 18.54
C THR A 178 2.96 3.05 17.21
N ARG A 179 2.98 4.37 17.26
CA ARG A 179 3.01 5.23 16.06
C ARG A 179 4.40 5.83 15.94
N GLY A 180 4.80 6.13 14.70
CA GLY A 180 6.08 6.75 14.42
C GLY A 180 6.24 7.05 12.94
N ARG A 181 7.41 7.58 12.58
CA ARG A 181 7.80 7.81 11.18
C ARG A 181 8.56 6.63 10.60
N ALA A 182 9.28 5.90 11.44
CA ALA A 182 10.11 4.78 11.04
C ALA A 182 9.97 3.61 12.02
N PHE A 183 10.03 2.41 11.48
CA PHE A 183 10.18 1.15 12.18
C PHE A 183 11.46 0.49 11.69
N GLN A 184 12.31 0.04 12.61
CA GLN A 184 13.52 -0.72 12.28
C GLN A 184 13.63 -1.94 13.18
N VAL A 185 14.05 -3.08 12.62
CA VAL A 185 14.34 -4.29 13.38
C VAL A 185 15.72 -4.84 13.04
N GLY A 186 16.42 -5.32 14.07
CA GLY A 186 17.51 -6.28 13.95
C GLY A 186 17.07 -7.59 14.61
N CYS A 187 17.12 -8.71 13.88
CA CYS A 187 16.56 -9.98 14.31
C CYS A 187 17.29 -11.20 13.73
N LEU A 188 16.96 -12.39 14.24
CA LEU A 188 17.25 -13.63 13.54
C LEU A 188 16.56 -13.62 12.16
N PRO A 189 17.10 -14.37 11.18
CA PRO A 189 16.59 -14.33 9.81
C PRO A 189 15.07 -14.51 9.73
N VAL A 190 14.42 -13.56 9.06
CA VAL A 190 12.99 -13.57 8.73
C VAL A 190 12.81 -13.23 7.26
N ILE A 191 11.64 -13.55 6.69
CA ILE A 191 11.26 -13.15 5.35
C ILE A 191 10.16 -12.09 5.46
N PRO A 192 10.45 -10.81 5.16
CA PRO A 192 9.46 -9.77 5.13
C PRO A 192 8.41 -10.01 4.06
N GLU A 193 7.17 -9.63 4.36
CA GLU A 193 6.05 -9.59 3.42
C GLU A 193 5.56 -8.14 3.38
N SER A 194 5.32 -7.57 2.21
CA SER A 194 4.73 -6.24 2.03
C SER A 194 3.61 -6.34 1.03
N ASP A 195 2.38 -5.99 1.45
CA ASP A 195 1.21 -5.99 0.58
C ASP A 195 1.00 -7.36 -0.11
N GLY A 196 1.16 -8.44 0.66
CA GLY A 196 1.07 -9.83 0.19
C GLY A 196 2.28 -10.34 -0.58
N VAL A 197 3.27 -9.49 -0.88
CA VAL A 197 4.48 -9.88 -1.61
C VAL A 197 5.60 -10.25 -0.63
N THR A 198 5.96 -11.53 -0.62
CA THR A 198 7.12 -12.06 0.11
C THR A 198 8.44 -11.57 -0.50
N TYR A 199 9.35 -11.09 0.35
CA TYR A 199 10.69 -10.70 -0.07
C TYR A 199 11.51 -11.94 -0.50
N LYS A 200 12.39 -11.75 -1.49
CA LYS A 200 13.06 -12.85 -2.19
C LYS A 200 14.09 -13.64 -1.38
N ARG A 201 14.47 -13.16 -0.20
CA ARG A 201 15.50 -13.76 0.67
C ARG A 201 15.18 -13.50 2.13
N ASP A 202 15.76 -14.29 3.01
CA ASP A 202 15.76 -13.98 4.42
C ASP A 202 16.70 -12.79 4.72
N VAL A 203 16.37 -12.04 5.76
CA VAL A 203 17.12 -10.88 6.22
C VAL A 203 17.16 -10.86 7.74
N SER A 204 18.28 -10.39 8.28
CA SER A 204 18.44 -10.13 9.73
C SER A 204 18.11 -8.69 10.12
N ARG A 205 17.80 -7.83 9.15
CA ARG A 205 17.31 -6.47 9.38
C ARG A 205 16.27 -6.08 8.36
N TRP A 206 15.34 -5.23 8.77
CA TRP A 206 14.36 -4.64 7.89
C TRP A 206 13.94 -3.28 8.43
N THR A 207 13.63 -2.35 7.54
CA THR A 207 13.16 -1.01 7.90
C THR A 207 11.93 -0.66 7.08
N TRP A 208 10.91 -0.09 7.72
CA TRP A 208 9.84 0.64 7.05
C TRP A 208 9.85 2.10 7.53
N TYR A 209 9.69 3.07 6.63
CA TYR A 209 9.73 4.49 6.99
C TYR A 209 8.85 5.34 6.09
N ARG A 210 8.33 6.45 6.61
CA ARG A 210 7.54 7.42 5.85
C ARG A 210 8.43 8.13 4.82
N HIS A 211 7.97 8.17 3.58
CA HIS A 211 8.53 8.97 2.51
C HIS A 211 8.28 10.47 2.75
N THR A 212 9.11 11.34 2.19
CA THR A 212 8.99 12.81 2.39
C THR A 212 7.72 13.40 1.76
N ALA A 213 7.15 12.72 0.77
CA ALA A 213 5.89 13.07 0.14
C ALA A 213 4.85 11.97 0.37
N ASP A 214 3.62 12.39 0.68
CA ASP A 214 2.47 11.51 0.84
C ASP A 214 1.89 11.10 -0.52
N LEU A 215 1.19 9.95 -0.54
CA LEU A 215 0.42 9.50 -1.68
C LEU A 215 -0.93 10.22 -1.72
N ARG A 216 -1.31 10.75 -2.89
CA ARG A 216 -2.62 11.33 -3.12
C ARG A 216 -3.61 10.22 -3.47
N VAL A 217 -4.45 9.83 -2.52
CA VAL A 217 -5.42 8.74 -2.67
C VAL A 217 -6.80 9.31 -2.94
N ILE A 218 -7.50 8.74 -3.92
CA ILE A 218 -8.90 9.04 -4.18
C ILE A 218 -9.74 8.18 -3.23
N ARG A 219 -10.45 8.84 -2.30
CA ARG A 219 -11.31 8.22 -1.30
C ARG A 219 -12.49 9.14 -0.98
N GLY A 220 -13.42 8.69 -0.16
CA GLY A 220 -14.51 9.55 0.34
C GLY A 220 -15.89 8.92 0.25
N ALA A 221 -16.80 9.44 1.07
CA ALA A 221 -18.23 9.13 1.01
C ALA A 221 -18.83 9.84 -0.22
N ILE A 222 -19.50 9.07 -1.08
CA ILE A 222 -20.47 9.60 -2.05
C ILE A 222 -21.81 9.68 -1.35
#